data_AF-A0A849TRV3-F1
#
_entry.id   AF-A0A849TRV3-F1
#
_cell.length_a   1.000
_cell.length_b   1.000
_cell.length_c   1.000
_cell.angle_alpha   90.00
_cell.angle_beta   90.00
_cell.angle_gamma   90.00
#
_symmetry.space_group_name_H-M   'P 1'
#
loop_
_entity.id
_entity.type
_entity.pdbx_description
1 polymer ?
#
loop_
_entity_poly.entity_id
_entity_poly.type
_entity_poly.pdbx_seq_one_letter_code
_entity_poly.pdbx_strand_id
1 'polypeptide(L)'
;MSFVPNSFVAANALKADDAVARDAFVRDVLASGVCFVVEGADGKVRVPSPRHPGCHVELLWSDRAEATRWASVLATKSQIRAVALHTLIAEHLPSLTVASVFAGPDWSDLPAEPEVTGAELSYSLRRALAVEFAAAAHTTRQVWLLKDANGLVTLTSTLSSTAQVLPVFATHEQAASHATAQIVTPVRQPMAEFLSKTLMTCIVEHWRLAPAYMPGPDVLELAPWDMKALLHGSPQSRRVA
;
A
#
# COMPACT_ATOMS: atom_id res chain seq x y z
N MET A 1 23.80 28.77 23.29
CA MET A 1 22.96 27.57 23.47
C MET A 1 21.60 27.89 22.85
N SER A 2 21.34 27.41 21.63
CA SER A 2 20.06 27.65 20.94
C SER A 2 18.97 26.84 21.61
N PHE A 3 18.00 27.53 22.20
CA PHE A 3 16.73 26.95 22.63
C PHE A 3 15.96 26.54 21.36
N VAL A 4 15.81 25.24 21.14
CA VAL A 4 14.82 24.73 20.20
C VAL A 4 13.45 24.93 20.89
N PRO A 5 12.46 25.59 20.26
CA PRO A 5 11.16 25.79 20.87
C PRO A 5 10.48 24.44 21.17
N ASN A 6 9.90 24.28 22.36
CA ASN A 6 9.19 23.06 22.79
C ASN A 6 8.11 22.58 21.80
N SER A 7 7.53 23.48 21.00
CA SER A 7 6.56 23.14 19.96
C SER A 7 7.14 22.32 18.80
N PHE A 8 8.42 22.50 18.48
CA PHE A 8 9.10 21.76 17.42
C PHE A 8 9.43 20.33 17.83
N VAL A 9 9.80 20.14 19.11
CA VAL A 9 10.07 18.81 19.68
C VAL A 9 8.79 17.98 19.80
N ALA A 10 7.69 18.59 20.25
CA ALA A 10 6.39 17.93 20.34
C ALA A 10 5.83 17.54 18.95
N ALA A 11 5.93 18.41 17.96
CA ALA A 11 5.48 18.11 16.59
C ALA A 11 6.29 16.98 15.93
N ASN A 12 7.60 16.90 16.19
CA ASN A 12 8.44 15.82 15.68
C ASN A 12 8.20 14.49 16.40
N ALA A 13 7.90 14.51 17.71
CA ALA A 13 7.54 13.31 18.46
C ALA A 13 6.20 12.72 17.96
N LEU A 14 5.17 13.56 17.78
CA LEU A 14 3.88 13.13 17.23
C LEU A 14 4.01 12.52 15.82
N LYS A 15 4.82 13.12 14.95
CA LYS A 15 5.10 12.56 13.62
C LYS A 15 5.85 11.22 13.66
N ALA A 16 6.69 11.00 14.66
CA ALA A 16 7.40 9.75 14.84
C ALA A 16 6.45 8.64 15.32
N ASP A 17 5.57 8.95 16.28
CA ASP A 17 4.55 8.03 16.79
C ASP A 17 3.55 7.66 15.70
N ASP A 18 3.11 8.63 14.89
CA ASP A 18 2.26 8.39 13.72
C ASP A 18 2.89 7.41 12.73
N ALA A 19 4.20 7.55 12.48
CA ALA A 19 4.93 6.67 11.57
C ALA A 19 5.02 5.24 12.13
N VAL A 20 5.27 5.08 13.44
CA VAL A 20 5.34 3.76 14.08
C VAL A 20 3.99 3.05 14.04
N ALA A 21 2.91 3.75 14.41
CA ALA A 21 1.56 3.18 14.40
C ALA A 21 1.10 2.83 12.97
N ARG A 22 1.32 3.73 12.00
CA ARG A 22 1.07 3.46 10.59
C ARG A 22 1.85 2.25 10.09
N ASP A 23 3.13 2.14 10.41
CA ASP A 23 3.98 1.05 9.92
C ASP A 23 3.56 -0.30 10.54
N ALA A 24 3.08 -0.31 11.78
CA ALA A 24 2.49 -1.49 12.41
C ALA A 24 1.18 -1.90 11.70
N PHE A 25 0.24 -0.97 11.52
CA PHE A 25 -0.99 -1.20 10.78
C PHE A 25 -0.73 -1.73 9.36
N VAL A 26 0.20 -1.11 8.63
CA VAL A 26 0.60 -1.52 7.27
C VAL A 26 1.07 -2.98 7.28
N ARG A 27 1.99 -3.33 8.18
CA ARG A 27 2.50 -4.70 8.28
C ARG A 27 1.38 -5.70 8.54
N ASP A 28 0.47 -5.39 9.45
CA ASP A 28 -0.54 -6.33 9.93
C ASP A 28 -1.70 -6.47 8.91
N VAL A 29 -2.08 -5.40 8.21
CA VAL A 29 -3.00 -5.44 7.07
C VAL A 29 -2.40 -6.20 5.88
N LEU A 30 -1.10 -6.06 5.61
CA LEU A 30 -0.45 -6.84 4.55
C LEU A 30 -0.40 -8.34 4.87
N ALA A 31 -0.14 -8.70 6.13
CA ALA A 31 -0.11 -10.09 6.56
C ALA A 31 -1.49 -10.76 6.50
N SER A 32 -2.56 -10.03 6.85
CA SER A 32 -3.93 -10.55 6.87
C SER A 32 -4.67 -10.39 5.53
N GLY A 33 -4.25 -9.44 4.69
CA GLY A 33 -4.90 -9.06 3.45
C GLY A 33 -6.20 -8.27 3.63
N VAL A 34 -6.51 -7.82 4.86
CA VAL A 34 -7.79 -7.18 5.20
C VAL A 34 -7.60 -6.06 6.22
N CYS A 35 -8.42 -5.03 6.11
CA CYS A 35 -8.61 -3.98 7.10
C CYS A 35 -10.07 -4.01 7.57
N PHE A 36 -10.34 -3.58 8.79
CA PHE A 36 -11.67 -3.49 9.36
C PHE A 36 -12.09 -2.03 9.52
N VAL A 37 -13.33 -1.74 9.17
CA VAL A 37 -13.96 -0.42 9.38
C VAL A 37 -15.26 -0.61 10.12
N VAL A 38 -15.63 0.39 10.92
CA VAL A 38 -16.91 0.42 11.63
C VAL A 38 -17.90 1.27 10.84
N GLU A 39 -19.07 0.69 10.55
CA GLU A 39 -20.21 1.37 9.94
C GLU A 39 -21.34 1.46 10.97
N GLY A 40 -21.92 2.64 11.14
CA GLY A 40 -23.14 2.87 11.90
C GLY A 40 -24.36 3.00 10.99
N ALA A 41 -25.50 3.42 11.55
CA ALA A 41 -26.74 3.61 10.80
C ALA A 41 -26.61 4.64 9.66
N ASP A 42 -25.77 5.66 9.85
CA ASP A 42 -25.55 6.75 8.90
C ASP A 42 -24.34 6.52 7.96
N GLY A 43 -23.83 5.28 7.92
CA GLY A 43 -22.66 4.90 7.13
C GLY A 43 -21.39 4.80 7.96
N LYS A 44 -20.23 4.96 7.31
CA LYS A 44 -18.93 4.78 7.98
C LYS A 44 -18.73 5.77 9.11
N VAL A 45 -18.25 5.27 10.24
CA VAL A 45 -18.00 6.11 11.41
C VAL A 45 -16.83 7.05 11.13
N ARG A 46 -17.05 8.33 11.46
CA ARG A 46 -16.04 9.37 11.42
C ARG A 46 -16.04 10.14 12.72
N VAL A 47 -14.87 10.48 13.23
CA VAL A 47 -14.69 11.32 14.41
C VAL A 47 -14.11 12.67 14.00
N PRO A 48 -14.38 13.77 14.72
CA PRO A 48 -13.67 15.03 14.52
C PRO A 48 -12.18 14.83 14.75
N SER A 49 -11.34 15.39 13.88
CA SER A 49 -9.90 15.37 14.09
C SER A 49 -9.52 16.24 15.30
N PRO A 50 -8.78 15.70 16.29
CA PRO A 50 -8.24 16.51 17.38
C PRO A 50 -7.11 17.44 16.92
N ARG A 51 -6.43 17.12 15.81
CA ARG A 51 -5.27 17.89 15.29
C ARG A 51 -5.61 18.90 14.21
N HIS A 52 -6.67 18.66 13.46
CA HIS A 52 -7.10 19.45 12.30
C HIS A 52 -8.55 19.90 12.48
N PRO A 53 -8.79 21.06 13.12
CA PRO A 53 -10.13 21.57 13.35
C PRO A 53 -10.93 21.69 12.05
N GLY A 54 -12.15 21.16 12.04
CA GLY A 54 -13.03 21.14 10.86
C GLY A 54 -12.81 19.96 9.92
N CYS A 55 -11.82 19.10 10.19
CA CYS A 55 -11.61 17.85 9.48
C CYS A 55 -12.16 16.65 10.27
N HIS A 56 -12.34 15.54 9.57
CA HIS A 56 -12.77 14.28 10.13
C HIS A 56 -11.72 13.19 9.91
N VAL A 57 -11.74 12.18 10.77
CA VAL A 57 -10.94 10.97 10.68
C VAL A 57 -11.86 9.76 10.55
N GLU A 58 -11.66 8.94 9.52
CA GLU A 58 -12.26 7.63 9.37
C GLU A 58 -11.33 6.57 9.99
N LEU A 59 -11.86 5.80 10.94
CA LEU A 59 -11.07 4.87 11.75
C LEU A 59 -10.93 3.52 11.06
N LEU A 60 -9.71 3.01 11.01
CA LEU A 60 -9.33 1.78 10.33
C LEU A 60 -8.60 0.87 11.32
N TRP A 61 -8.92 -0.42 11.37
CA TRP A 61 -8.21 -1.37 12.23
C TRP A 61 -7.62 -2.53 11.42
N SER A 62 -6.40 -2.93 11.77
CA SER A 62 -5.75 -4.14 11.28
C SER A 62 -6.30 -5.40 11.97
N ASP A 63 -6.81 -5.26 13.20
CA ASP A 63 -7.41 -6.34 13.99
C ASP A 63 -8.94 -6.20 14.16
N ARG A 64 -9.64 -7.33 14.02
CA ARG A 64 -11.11 -7.37 14.12
C ARG A 64 -11.60 -7.23 15.55
N ALA A 65 -10.88 -7.77 16.54
CA ALA A 65 -11.31 -7.71 17.92
C ALA A 65 -11.26 -6.27 18.43
N GLU A 66 -10.21 -5.52 18.08
CA GLU A 66 -10.12 -4.09 18.34
C GLU A 66 -11.23 -3.28 17.64
N ALA A 67 -11.49 -3.54 16.36
CA ALA A 67 -12.62 -2.91 15.66
C ALA A 67 -13.97 -3.20 16.37
N THR A 68 -14.13 -4.41 16.92
CA THR A 68 -15.33 -4.80 17.67
C THR A 68 -15.44 -4.07 19.00
N ARG A 69 -14.33 -3.93 19.72
CA ARG A 69 -14.26 -3.20 20.99
C ARG A 69 -14.70 -1.75 20.82
N TRP A 70 -14.24 -1.10 19.74
CA TRP A 70 -14.57 0.28 19.45
C TRP A 70 -15.95 0.47 18.82
N ALA A 71 -16.45 -0.52 18.08
CA ALA A 71 -17.75 -0.45 17.42
C ALA A 71 -18.90 -0.09 18.39
N SER A 72 -18.90 -0.61 19.62
CA SER A 72 -19.94 -0.28 20.61
C SER A 72 -19.83 1.13 21.19
N VAL A 73 -18.64 1.74 21.15
CA VAL A 73 -18.40 3.11 21.62
C VAL A 73 -18.79 4.12 20.55
N LEU A 74 -18.57 3.77 19.28
CA LEU A 74 -18.64 4.70 18.16
C LEU A 74 -20.04 4.84 17.55
N ALA A 75 -20.88 3.80 17.59
CA ALA A 75 -22.22 3.88 17.02
C ALA A 75 -23.23 2.93 17.71
N THR A 76 -24.47 3.40 17.80
CA THR A 76 -25.61 2.58 18.26
C THR A 76 -26.14 1.81 17.05
N LYS A 77 -25.92 0.49 16.97
CA LYS A 77 -26.09 -0.39 15.76
C LYS A 77 -24.89 -0.37 14.81
N SER A 78 -23.70 -0.58 15.36
CA SER A 78 -22.49 -0.73 14.57
C SER A 78 -22.40 -2.10 13.89
N GLN A 79 -21.84 -2.09 12.68
CA GLN A 79 -21.40 -3.26 11.94
C GLN A 79 -19.91 -3.12 11.63
N ILE A 80 -19.17 -4.21 11.74
CA ILE A 80 -17.77 -4.27 11.32
C ILE A 80 -17.74 -4.79 9.89
N ARG A 81 -17.12 -4.02 9.01
CA ARG A 81 -16.92 -4.40 7.62
C ARG A 81 -15.44 -4.72 7.39
N ALA A 82 -15.20 -5.91 6.85
CA ALA A 82 -13.92 -6.29 6.29
C ALA A 82 -13.75 -5.65 4.91
N VAL A 83 -12.65 -4.92 4.72
CA VAL A 83 -12.23 -4.30 3.48
C VAL A 83 -10.96 -5.00 3.02
N ALA A 84 -11.06 -5.72 1.90
CA ALA A 84 -9.89 -6.40 1.33
C ALA A 84 -8.83 -5.37 0.93
N LEU A 85 -7.55 -5.73 1.06
CA LEU A 85 -6.42 -4.84 0.76
C LEU A 85 -6.52 -4.17 -0.62
N HIS A 86 -6.95 -4.91 -1.65
CA HIS A 86 -7.12 -4.35 -2.99
C HIS A 86 -8.21 -3.27 -3.04
N THR A 87 -9.35 -3.48 -2.39
CA THR A 87 -10.42 -2.49 -2.26
C THR A 87 -9.97 -1.29 -1.42
N LEU A 88 -9.20 -1.54 -0.35
CA LEU A 88 -8.67 -0.50 0.51
C LEU A 88 -7.82 0.49 -0.31
N ILE A 89 -6.86 -0.04 -1.06
CA ILE A 89 -5.92 0.77 -1.86
C ILE A 89 -6.60 1.39 -3.08
N ALA A 90 -7.42 0.64 -3.82
CA ALA A 90 -7.94 1.09 -5.11
C ALA A 90 -9.12 2.06 -5.00
N GLU A 91 -9.92 1.94 -3.93
CA GLU A 91 -11.20 2.65 -3.82
C GLU A 91 -11.33 3.44 -2.51
N HIS A 92 -11.06 2.77 -1.38
CA HIS A 92 -11.37 3.32 -0.08
C HIS A 92 -10.46 4.50 0.29
N LEU A 93 -9.14 4.32 0.30
CA LEU A 93 -8.18 5.39 0.63
C LEU A 93 -8.27 6.57 -0.34
N PRO A 94 -8.42 6.37 -1.66
CA PRO A 94 -8.69 7.46 -2.59
C PRO A 94 -9.95 8.25 -2.26
N SER A 95 -11.02 7.58 -1.83
CA SER A 95 -12.26 8.26 -1.45
C SER A 95 -12.08 9.17 -0.22
N LEU A 96 -11.19 8.79 0.72
CA LEU A 96 -10.84 9.62 1.87
C LEU A 96 -10.08 10.88 1.43
N THR A 97 -9.12 10.73 0.52
CA THR A 97 -8.36 11.85 -0.05
C THR A 97 -9.29 12.85 -0.74
N VAL A 98 -10.23 12.38 -1.58
CA VAL A 98 -11.20 13.26 -2.27
C VAL A 98 -12.13 13.97 -1.29
N ALA A 99 -12.51 13.29 -0.21
CA ALA A 99 -13.38 13.85 0.82
C ALA A 99 -12.65 14.74 1.84
N SER A 100 -11.33 14.91 1.73
CA SER A 100 -10.49 15.58 2.74
C SER A 100 -10.67 14.99 4.15
N VAL A 101 -10.79 13.66 4.21
CA VAL A 101 -10.92 12.88 5.45
C VAL A 101 -9.59 12.16 5.71
N PHE A 102 -9.12 12.20 6.95
CA PHE A 102 -7.93 11.47 7.38
C PHE A 102 -8.27 10.01 7.67
N ALA A 103 -7.27 9.14 7.55
CA ALA A 103 -7.33 7.77 8.04
C ALA A 103 -6.72 7.70 9.43
N GLY A 104 -7.41 7.02 10.34
CA GLY A 104 -6.98 6.74 11.71
C GLY A 104 -6.62 5.27 11.88
N PRO A 105 -5.39 4.83 11.53
CA PRO A 105 -5.00 3.42 11.59
C PRO A 105 -4.80 2.95 13.04
N ASP A 106 -5.39 1.81 13.39
CA ASP A 106 -5.35 1.17 14.71
C ASP A 106 -5.62 2.13 15.87
N TRP A 107 -6.65 2.96 15.70
CA TRP A 107 -7.05 3.95 16.69
C TRP A 107 -7.38 3.30 18.03
N SER A 108 -6.85 3.86 19.11
CA SER A 108 -6.92 3.32 20.46
C SER A 108 -7.29 4.38 21.51
N ASP A 109 -7.06 4.06 22.78
CA ASP A 109 -7.19 4.96 23.93
C ASP A 109 -5.86 5.62 24.30
N LEU A 110 -4.87 5.58 23.40
CA LEU A 110 -3.55 6.14 23.61
C LEU A 110 -3.54 7.66 23.38
N PRO A 111 -2.59 8.37 24.00
CA PRO A 111 -2.56 9.84 23.98
C PRO A 111 -2.20 10.45 22.61
N ALA A 112 -1.61 9.67 21.70
CA ALA A 112 -1.25 10.09 20.36
C ALA A 112 -1.84 9.09 19.37
N GLU A 113 -2.88 9.53 18.67
CA GLU A 113 -3.62 8.69 17.74
C GLU A 113 -3.28 9.10 16.30
N PRO A 114 -2.84 8.17 15.44
CA PRO A 114 -2.30 8.49 14.12
C PRO A 114 -3.38 9.04 13.20
N GLU A 115 -3.07 10.15 12.54
CA GLU A 115 -3.89 10.78 11.51
C GLU A 115 -3.04 10.93 10.26
N VAL A 116 -3.32 10.10 9.27
CA VAL A 116 -2.58 10.08 8.01
C VAL A 116 -3.54 10.31 6.87
N THR A 117 -3.08 10.95 5.80
CA THR A 117 -3.93 11.11 4.61
C THR A 117 -4.12 9.76 3.91
N GLY A 118 -5.22 9.61 3.15
CA GLY A 118 -5.44 8.42 2.34
C GLY A 118 -4.29 8.15 1.35
N ALA A 119 -3.72 9.21 0.77
CA ALA A 119 -2.55 9.13 -0.11
C ALA A 119 -1.29 8.62 0.61
N GLU A 120 -0.97 9.13 1.80
CA GLU A 120 0.19 8.67 2.58
C GLU A 120 0.07 7.20 3.01
N LEU A 121 -1.13 6.78 3.42
CA LEU A 121 -1.37 5.39 3.80
C LEU A 121 -1.33 4.46 2.58
N SER A 122 -1.91 4.87 1.45
CA SER A 122 -1.85 4.13 0.18
C SER A 122 -0.40 3.95 -0.28
N TYR A 123 0.40 5.02 -0.26
CA TYR A 123 1.82 4.96 -0.58
C TYR A 123 2.58 4.00 0.34
N SER A 124 2.31 4.05 1.64
CA SER A 124 2.98 3.18 2.63
C SER A 124 2.66 1.70 2.41
N LEU A 125 1.38 1.36 2.17
CA LEU A 125 0.96 -0.01 1.83
C LEU A 125 1.61 -0.50 0.53
N ARG A 126 1.59 0.32 -0.54
CA ARG A 126 2.18 -0.05 -1.84
C ARG A 126 3.70 -0.21 -1.76
N ARG A 127 4.38 0.64 -1.00
CA ARG A 127 5.83 0.51 -0.74
C ARG A 127 6.15 -0.78 0.01
N ALA A 128 5.37 -1.12 1.03
CA ALA A 128 5.56 -2.36 1.76
C ALA A 128 5.24 -3.61 0.91
N LEU A 129 4.22 -3.56 0.04
CA LEU A 129 3.96 -4.60 -0.98
C LEU A 129 5.15 -4.82 -1.91
N ALA A 130 5.84 -3.75 -2.33
CA ALA A 130 7.02 -3.87 -3.18
C ALA A 130 8.20 -4.56 -2.45
N VAL A 131 8.31 -4.36 -1.14
CA VAL A 131 9.31 -5.05 -0.30
C VAL A 131 8.98 -6.54 -0.17
N GLU A 132 7.72 -6.89 0.11
CA GLU A 132 7.25 -8.29 0.14
C GLU A 132 7.43 -8.97 -1.22
N PHE A 133 7.13 -8.26 -2.30
CA PHE A 133 7.42 -8.70 -3.67
C PHE A 133 8.90 -9.06 -3.85
N ALA A 134 9.80 -8.17 -3.45
CA ALA A 134 11.23 -8.40 -3.59
C ALA A 134 11.68 -9.63 -2.78
N ALA A 135 11.20 -9.76 -1.54
CA ALA A 135 11.51 -10.90 -0.68
C ALA A 135 11.02 -12.23 -1.30
N ALA A 136 9.80 -12.26 -1.84
CA ALA A 136 9.26 -13.44 -2.51
C ALA A 136 10.00 -13.75 -3.84
N ALA A 137 10.32 -12.74 -4.64
CA ALA A 137 11.10 -12.89 -5.87
C ALA A 137 12.51 -13.43 -5.59
N HIS A 138 13.15 -12.97 -4.52
CA HIS A 138 14.44 -13.51 -4.06
C HIS A 138 14.36 -14.96 -3.63
N THR A 139 13.34 -15.30 -2.83
CA THR A 139 13.13 -16.65 -2.31
C THR A 139 12.90 -17.65 -3.45
N THR A 140 12.07 -17.26 -4.43
CA THR A 140 11.68 -18.13 -5.55
C THR A 140 12.61 -18.03 -6.76
N ARG A 141 13.51 -17.03 -6.78
CA ARG A 141 14.43 -16.68 -7.88
C ARG A 141 13.73 -16.45 -9.23
N GLN A 142 12.49 -16.00 -9.20
CA GLN A 142 11.67 -15.76 -10.37
C GLN A 142 10.69 -14.62 -10.13
N VAL A 143 10.21 -14.06 -11.22
CA VAL A 143 9.07 -13.13 -11.24
C VAL A 143 8.05 -13.65 -12.24
N TRP A 144 6.84 -13.12 -12.15
CA TRP A 144 5.75 -13.42 -13.07
C TRP A 144 5.36 -12.15 -13.81
N LEU A 145 5.23 -12.28 -15.12
CA LEU A 145 4.79 -11.23 -16.04
C LEU A 145 3.52 -11.67 -16.74
N LEU A 146 2.89 -10.74 -17.45
CA LEU A 146 1.77 -11.03 -18.33
C LEU A 146 2.23 -10.94 -19.79
N LYS A 147 1.81 -11.90 -20.60
CA LYS A 147 2.12 -11.95 -22.03
C LYS A 147 0.86 -12.19 -22.85
N ASP A 148 0.74 -11.52 -23.97
CA ASP A 148 -0.29 -11.74 -25.00
C ASP A 148 0.36 -12.06 -26.37
N ALA A 149 -0.42 -11.99 -27.45
CA ALA A 149 0.06 -12.23 -28.81
C ALA A 149 1.12 -11.20 -29.28
N ASN A 150 1.13 -10.00 -28.71
CA ASN A 150 2.00 -8.89 -29.09
C ASN A 150 3.28 -8.82 -28.24
N GLY A 151 3.32 -9.51 -27.09
CA GLY A 151 4.49 -9.55 -26.23
C GLY A 151 4.13 -9.35 -24.77
N LEU A 152 5.02 -8.70 -24.03
CA LEU A 152 4.75 -8.35 -22.63
C LEU A 152 3.60 -7.35 -22.57
N VAL A 153 2.63 -7.62 -21.71
CA VAL A 153 1.48 -6.73 -21.51
C VAL A 153 1.92 -5.55 -20.66
N THR A 154 1.77 -4.34 -21.20
CA THR A 154 1.96 -3.09 -20.47
C THR A 154 0.63 -2.37 -20.25
N LEU A 155 0.63 -1.47 -19.27
CA LEU A 155 -0.50 -0.61 -18.93
C LEU A 155 -0.10 0.85 -19.15
N THR A 156 -1.07 1.72 -19.40
CA THR A 156 -0.82 3.17 -19.38
C THR A 156 -0.41 3.60 -17.98
N SER A 157 0.65 4.39 -17.89
CA SER A 157 1.12 4.96 -16.62
C SER A 157 0.09 5.89 -16.02
N THR A 158 -0.04 5.81 -14.69
CA THR A 158 -0.82 6.73 -13.87
C THR A 158 -0.11 8.09 -13.69
N LEU A 159 1.21 8.13 -13.91
CA LEU A 159 2.02 9.36 -13.83
C LEU A 159 2.08 10.11 -15.17
N SER A 160 1.91 9.40 -16.29
CA SER A 160 1.93 10.00 -17.63
C SER A 160 1.13 9.18 -18.63
N SER A 161 0.21 9.83 -19.35
CA SER A 161 -0.60 9.18 -20.39
C SER A 161 0.19 8.68 -21.60
N THR A 162 1.43 9.13 -21.76
CA THR A 162 2.33 8.72 -22.86
C THR A 162 3.31 7.62 -22.45
N ALA A 163 3.41 7.30 -21.15
CA ALA A 163 4.31 6.27 -20.65
C ALA A 163 3.59 4.94 -20.45
N GLN A 164 4.35 3.85 -20.54
CA GLN A 164 3.88 2.50 -20.33
C GLN A 164 4.50 1.92 -19.05
N VAL A 165 3.76 1.03 -18.40
CA VAL A 165 4.15 0.37 -17.16
C VAL A 165 4.03 -1.13 -17.34
N LEU A 166 5.09 -1.86 -17.05
CA LEU A 166 5.09 -3.31 -16.98
C LEU A 166 4.68 -3.77 -15.56
N PRO A 167 3.50 -4.39 -15.37
CA PRO A 167 3.16 -5.02 -14.11
C PRO A 167 4.03 -6.26 -13.86
N VAL A 168 4.55 -6.40 -12.63
CA VAL A 168 5.43 -7.50 -12.24
C VAL A 168 4.93 -8.11 -10.94
N PHE A 169 4.80 -9.44 -10.91
CA PHE A 169 4.21 -10.17 -9.80
C PHE A 169 5.20 -11.16 -9.19
N ALA A 170 5.06 -11.41 -7.89
CA ALA A 170 5.92 -12.37 -7.18
C ALA A 170 5.44 -13.82 -7.37
N THR A 171 4.13 -14.02 -7.54
CA THR A 171 3.55 -15.36 -7.68
C THR A 171 2.69 -15.51 -8.93
N HIS A 172 2.44 -16.77 -9.31
CA HIS A 172 1.53 -17.09 -10.38
C HIS A 172 0.10 -16.68 -10.04
N GLU A 173 -0.38 -16.88 -8.80
CA GLU A 173 -1.77 -16.53 -8.45
C GLU A 173 -2.01 -15.03 -8.61
N GLN A 174 -1.05 -14.19 -8.21
CA GLN A 174 -1.10 -12.75 -8.42
C GLN A 174 -1.16 -12.40 -9.90
N ALA A 175 -0.28 -12.95 -10.73
CA ALA A 175 -0.34 -12.68 -12.18
C ALA A 175 -1.67 -13.18 -12.78
N ALA A 176 -2.13 -14.36 -12.40
CA ALA A 176 -3.36 -14.97 -12.91
C ALA A 176 -4.61 -14.15 -12.55
N SER A 177 -4.69 -13.56 -11.35
CA SER A 177 -5.83 -12.71 -10.99
C SER A 177 -5.90 -11.42 -11.83
N HIS A 178 -4.80 -11.04 -12.48
CA HIS A 178 -4.71 -9.89 -13.38
C HIS A 178 -4.81 -10.26 -14.87
N ALA A 179 -4.84 -11.55 -15.21
CA ALA A 179 -5.07 -12.03 -16.57
C ALA A 179 -6.57 -12.00 -16.89
N THR A 180 -7.14 -10.80 -17.00
CA THR A 180 -8.59 -10.57 -17.14
C THR A 180 -9.16 -10.93 -18.52
N ALA A 181 -8.31 -11.11 -19.53
CA ALA A 181 -8.68 -11.52 -20.87
C ALA A 181 -8.14 -12.91 -21.21
N GLN A 182 -8.92 -13.72 -21.95
CA GLN A 182 -8.54 -15.09 -22.36
C GLN A 182 -7.21 -15.19 -23.13
N ILE A 183 -6.69 -14.08 -23.64
CA ILE A 183 -5.48 -14.00 -24.47
C ILE A 183 -4.25 -13.64 -23.63
N VAL A 184 -4.45 -13.13 -22.41
CA VAL A 184 -3.36 -12.75 -21.51
C VAL A 184 -2.98 -13.94 -20.64
N THR A 185 -1.71 -14.30 -20.64
CA THR A 185 -1.20 -15.45 -19.90
C THR A 185 -0.10 -15.05 -18.92
N PRO A 186 -0.15 -15.54 -17.68
CA PRO A 186 0.97 -15.45 -16.75
C PRO A 186 2.18 -16.22 -17.28
N VAL A 187 3.31 -15.56 -17.39
CA VAL A 187 4.57 -16.17 -17.79
C VAL A 187 5.61 -16.04 -16.69
N ARG A 188 6.21 -17.18 -16.33
CA ARG A 188 7.29 -17.25 -15.35
C ARG A 188 8.59 -16.80 -16.00
N GLN A 189 9.30 -15.88 -15.37
CA GLN A 189 10.62 -15.46 -15.81
C GLN A 189 11.67 -15.63 -14.70
N PRO A 190 12.77 -16.35 -14.95
CA PRO A 190 13.89 -16.41 -14.00
C PRO A 190 14.40 -15.01 -13.68
N MET A 191 14.69 -14.73 -12.42
CA MET A 191 15.10 -13.39 -11.97
C MET A 191 16.39 -12.92 -12.68
N ALA A 192 17.34 -13.83 -12.94
CA ALA A 192 18.55 -13.49 -13.70
C ALA A 192 18.25 -13.05 -15.15
N GLU A 193 17.26 -13.67 -15.79
CA GLU A 193 16.83 -13.28 -17.14
C GLU A 193 16.04 -11.96 -17.12
N PHE A 194 15.17 -11.79 -16.13
CA PHE A 194 14.45 -10.53 -15.93
C PHE A 194 15.42 -9.35 -15.77
N LEU A 195 16.42 -9.50 -14.91
CA LEU A 195 17.42 -8.46 -14.63
C LEU A 195 18.32 -8.14 -15.83
N SER A 196 18.63 -9.12 -16.68
CA SER A 196 19.57 -8.95 -17.80
C SER A 196 18.91 -8.60 -19.13
N LYS A 197 17.69 -9.09 -19.38
CA LYS A 197 16.96 -8.88 -20.64
C LYS A 197 15.77 -7.96 -20.48
N THR A 198 14.82 -8.30 -19.60
CA THR A 198 13.55 -7.56 -19.49
C THR A 198 13.77 -6.13 -18.99
N LEU A 199 14.63 -5.93 -17.99
CA LEU A 199 14.97 -4.59 -17.55
C LEU A 199 15.65 -3.76 -18.65
N MET A 200 16.48 -4.38 -19.49
CA MET A 200 17.10 -3.70 -20.63
C MET A 200 16.06 -3.30 -21.68
N THR A 201 15.10 -4.18 -21.99
CA THR A 201 13.95 -3.83 -22.83
C THR A 201 13.18 -2.65 -22.25
N CYS A 202 12.89 -2.66 -20.94
CA CYS A 202 12.18 -1.54 -20.31
C CYS A 202 12.97 -0.21 -20.41
N ILE A 203 14.30 -0.25 -20.37
CA ILE A 203 15.14 0.95 -20.57
C ILE A 203 15.00 1.47 -22.01
N VAL A 204 15.12 0.58 -23.01
CA VAL A 204 15.05 0.94 -24.43
C VAL A 204 13.67 1.47 -24.81
N GLU A 205 12.62 0.82 -24.31
CA GLU A 205 11.23 1.17 -24.59
C GLU A 205 10.67 2.27 -23.65
N HIS A 206 11.51 2.79 -22.74
CA HIS A 206 11.12 3.77 -21.72
C HIS A 206 9.93 3.34 -20.83
N TRP A 207 9.80 2.03 -20.59
CA TRP A 207 8.78 1.49 -19.70
C TRP A 207 9.19 1.65 -18.23
N ARG A 208 8.20 1.96 -17.40
CA ARG A 208 8.30 1.83 -15.95
C ARG A 208 7.88 0.43 -15.52
N LEU A 209 8.11 0.07 -14.27
CA LEU A 209 7.71 -1.22 -13.71
C LEU A 209 6.88 -1.05 -12.45
N ALA A 210 5.85 -1.86 -12.28
CA ALA A 210 5.01 -1.87 -11.09
C ALA A 210 5.16 -3.21 -10.34
N PRO A 211 6.05 -3.31 -9.33
CA PRO A 211 6.17 -4.50 -8.49
C PRO A 211 4.91 -4.71 -7.66
N ALA A 212 4.45 -5.96 -7.54
CA ALA A 212 3.17 -6.30 -6.89
C ALA A 212 2.03 -5.39 -7.37
N TYR A 213 1.92 -5.25 -8.69
CA TYR A 213 0.94 -4.35 -9.31
C TYR A 213 -0.46 -4.58 -8.71
N MET A 214 -1.07 -3.47 -8.28
CA MET A 214 -2.43 -3.44 -7.76
C MET A 214 -3.14 -2.23 -8.39
N PRO A 215 -4.36 -2.39 -8.92
CA PRO A 215 -5.02 -1.31 -9.65
C PRO A 215 -5.39 -0.15 -8.71
N GLY A 216 -5.85 0.95 -9.31
CA GLY A 216 -6.25 2.16 -8.60
C GLY A 216 -5.29 3.32 -8.79
N PRO A 217 -5.57 4.47 -8.16
CA PRO A 217 -4.68 5.63 -8.25
C PRO A 217 -3.37 5.35 -7.52
N ASP A 218 -2.34 6.10 -7.88
CA ASP A 218 -1.03 6.09 -7.24
C ASP A 218 -0.31 4.73 -7.30
N VAL A 219 -0.41 4.05 -8.44
CA VAL A 219 0.38 2.82 -8.70
C VAL A 219 1.85 3.14 -8.45
N LEU A 220 2.54 2.26 -7.70
CA LEU A 220 3.97 2.41 -7.47
C LEU A 220 4.73 2.06 -8.76
N GLU A 221 5.11 3.08 -9.50
CA GLU A 221 5.82 2.94 -10.77
C GLU A 221 7.32 3.26 -10.59
N LEU A 222 8.16 2.23 -10.70
CA LEU A 222 9.60 2.32 -10.56
C LEU A 222 10.28 2.44 -11.93
N ALA A 223 11.39 3.18 -11.98
CA ALA A 223 12.27 3.10 -13.12
C ALA A 223 13.03 1.75 -13.12
N PRO A 224 13.59 1.31 -14.26
CA PRO A 224 14.32 0.04 -14.33
C PRO A 224 15.47 -0.08 -13.33
N TRP A 225 16.20 1.01 -13.04
CA TRP A 225 17.28 1.00 -12.05
C TRP A 225 16.77 0.88 -10.60
N ASP A 226 15.61 1.46 -10.29
CA ASP A 226 14.99 1.37 -8.97
C ASP A 226 14.44 -0.05 -8.74
N MET A 227 13.82 -0.66 -9.76
CA MET A 227 13.42 -2.06 -9.71
C MET A 227 14.64 -2.98 -9.53
N LYS A 228 15.73 -2.69 -10.24
CA LYS A 228 16.99 -3.42 -10.07
C LYS A 228 17.52 -3.28 -8.64
N ALA A 229 17.52 -2.08 -8.07
CA ALA A 229 17.95 -1.85 -6.69
C ALA A 229 17.05 -2.59 -5.69
N LEU A 230 15.72 -2.56 -5.89
CA LEU A 230 14.75 -3.30 -5.08
C LEU A 230 15.02 -4.81 -5.09
N LEU A 231 15.31 -5.38 -6.26
CA LEU A 231 15.61 -6.81 -6.45
C LEU A 231 17.08 -7.20 -6.17
N HIS A 232 17.95 -6.26 -5.80
CA HIS A 232 19.31 -6.54 -5.31
C HIS A 232 19.46 -6.24 -3.82
N GLY A 233 18.60 -5.38 -3.27
CA GLY A 233 18.55 -5.08 -1.84
C GLY A 233 18.30 -6.35 -1.05
N SER A 234 19.30 -6.82 -0.30
CA SER A 234 19.14 -7.91 0.66
C SER A 234 18.05 -7.55 1.68
N PRO A 235 17.34 -8.54 2.27
CA PRO A 235 16.47 -8.34 3.42
C PRO A 235 17.31 -7.97 4.65
N GLN A 236 17.85 -6.75 4.70
CA GLN A 236 18.52 -6.19 5.86
C GLN A 236 17.47 -5.58 6.78
N SER A 237 16.82 -6.42 7.59
CA SER A 237 16.35 -6.12 8.96
C SER A 237 15.61 -7.34 9.56
N ARG A 238 16.32 -8.47 9.68
CA ARG A 238 16.06 -9.44 10.78
C ARG A 238 17.36 -9.63 11.53
N ARG A 239 17.61 -8.73 12.47
CA ARG A 239 18.47 -8.91 13.66
C ARG A 239 18.31 -7.65 14.51
N VAL A 240 17.23 -7.62 15.28
CA VAL A 240 17.30 -7.08 16.63
C VAL A 240 17.26 -8.33 17.51
N ALA A 241 18.43 -8.65 18.06
CA ALA A 241 18.56 -9.51 19.23
C ALA A 241 18.29 -8.65 20.46
#